data_AF-A0A6F8YXD9-F1
#
_entry.id   AF-A0A6F8YXD9-F1
#
_cell.length_a   1.000
_cell.length_b   1.000
_cell.length_c   1.000
_cell.angle_alpha   90.00
_cell.angle_beta   90.00
_cell.angle_gamma   90.00
#
_symmetry.space_group_name_H-M   'P 1'
#
loop_
_entity.id
_entity.type
_entity.pdbx_description
1 polymer ?
#
loop_
_entity_poly.entity_id
_entity_poly.type
_entity_poly.pdbx_seq_one_letter_code
_entity_poly.pdbx_strand_id
1 'polypeptide(L)'
;MADAYSLLRAAVAWPDPVIFLEPKRLYWSKDDVTLPVQAEPIGRAVVRRAGEDATLVAYGPSVQVALAAAEAAREEGWDLEVVDVRSIVPLDEETLVASVRRTGRAVVVAEAPGFASVASEIAALLAERCFHALSAPVLRVTGFDIPYPSPKLEHHHLPDVERVLDAVAALQWEDA
;
A
#
# COMPACT_ATOMS: atom_id res chain seq x y z
N MET A 1 -4.27 7.54 -13.12
CA MET A 1 -5.47 7.30 -13.97
C MET A 1 -5.30 6.10 -14.91
N ALA A 2 -4.09 5.80 -15.37
CA ALA A 2 -3.83 4.67 -16.27
C ALA A 2 -4.28 3.29 -15.72
N ASP A 3 -4.10 3.05 -14.41
CA ASP A 3 -4.50 1.78 -13.80
C ASP A 3 -6.01 1.60 -13.78
N ALA A 4 -6.76 2.63 -13.40
CA ALA A 4 -8.22 2.58 -13.38
C ALA A 4 -8.78 2.29 -14.79
N TYR A 5 -8.25 2.97 -15.81
CA TYR A 5 -8.63 2.73 -17.20
C TYR A 5 -8.35 1.28 -17.64
N SER A 6 -7.13 0.80 -17.40
CA SER A 6 -6.70 -0.52 -17.87
C SER A 6 -7.37 -1.65 -17.11
N LEU A 7 -7.42 -1.57 -15.78
CA LEU A 7 -7.97 -2.61 -14.92
C LEU A 7 -9.49 -2.71 -15.03
N LEU A 8 -10.22 -1.60 -15.18
CA LEU A 8 -11.66 -1.68 -15.37
C LEU A 8 -12.01 -2.39 -16.69
N ARG A 9 -11.26 -2.10 -17.76
CA ARG A 9 -11.43 -2.80 -19.03
C ARG A 9 -11.05 -4.29 -18.92
N ALA A 10 -9.97 -4.59 -18.21
CA ALA A 10 -9.57 -5.98 -17.94
C ALA A 10 -10.63 -6.72 -17.11
N ALA A 11 -11.24 -6.06 -16.13
CA ALA A 11 -12.30 -6.62 -15.29
C ALA A 11 -13.57 -6.93 -16.11
N VAL A 12 -13.97 -6.03 -17.01
CA VAL A 12 -15.10 -6.26 -17.93
C VAL A 12 -14.84 -7.41 -18.89
N ALA A 13 -13.59 -7.60 -19.31
CA ALA A 13 -13.20 -8.68 -20.22
C ALA A 13 -12.90 -10.02 -19.49
N TRP A 14 -12.91 -10.05 -18.16
CA TRP A 14 -12.52 -11.21 -17.38
C TRP A 14 -13.58 -12.32 -17.46
N PRO A 15 -13.19 -13.61 -17.58
CA PRO A 15 -14.15 -14.72 -17.70
C PRO A 15 -14.94 -15.00 -16.40
N ASP A 16 -14.39 -14.61 -15.24
CA ASP A 16 -14.99 -14.80 -13.92
C ASP A 16 -15.55 -13.47 -13.35
N PRO A 17 -16.44 -13.50 -12.34
CA PRO A 17 -16.92 -12.29 -11.69
C PRO A 17 -15.79 -11.47 -11.03
N VAL A 18 -15.74 -10.17 -11.31
CA VAL A 18 -14.78 -9.24 -10.72
C VAL A 18 -15.50 -8.15 -9.93
N ILE A 19 -15.03 -7.89 -8.70
CA ILE A 19 -15.44 -6.73 -7.90
C ILE A 19 -14.40 -5.63 -8.09
N PHE A 20 -14.81 -4.54 -8.73
CA PHE A 20 -13.95 -3.37 -8.93
C PHE A 20 -14.35 -2.26 -7.97
N LEU A 21 -13.43 -1.85 -7.08
CA LEU A 21 -13.68 -0.83 -6.07
C LEU A 21 -13.05 0.49 -6.52
N GLU A 22 -13.89 1.47 -6.85
CA GLU A 22 -13.45 2.79 -7.31
C GLU A 22 -13.26 3.75 -6.13
N PRO A 23 -12.03 4.23 -5.87
CA PRO A 23 -11.81 5.16 -4.77
C PRO A 23 -12.40 6.54 -5.09
N LYS A 24 -13.60 6.81 -4.57
CA LYS A 24 -14.37 8.05 -4.83
C LYS A 24 -13.56 9.33 -4.60
N ARG A 25 -12.65 9.34 -3.61
CA ARG A 25 -11.76 10.47 -3.32
C ARG A 25 -10.88 10.86 -4.51
N LEU A 26 -10.56 9.90 -5.39
CA LEU A 26 -9.68 10.09 -6.55
C LEU A 26 -10.42 10.44 -7.85
N TYR A 27 -11.76 10.53 -7.85
CA TYR A 27 -12.52 10.85 -9.07
C TYR A 27 -12.18 12.20 -9.69
N TRP A 28 -11.76 13.16 -8.87
CA TRP A 28 -11.42 14.51 -9.32
C TRP A 28 -9.92 14.73 -9.41
N SER A 29 -9.12 13.70 -9.17
CA SER A 29 -7.67 13.72 -9.38
C SER A 29 -7.38 13.81 -10.88
N LYS A 30 -6.34 14.58 -11.23
CA LYS A 30 -5.89 14.77 -12.61
C LYS A 30 -4.55 14.08 -12.79
N ASP A 31 -4.35 13.53 -13.98
CA ASP A 31 -3.15 12.80 -14.38
C ASP A 31 -2.99 12.98 -15.89
N ASP A 32 -1.76 13.16 -16.37
CA ASP A 32 -1.47 13.36 -17.79
C ASP A 32 -1.36 11.99 -18.48
N VAL A 33 -2.50 11.46 -18.93
CA VAL A 33 -2.59 10.14 -19.56
C VAL A 33 -3.12 10.25 -21.00
N THR A 34 -2.36 9.71 -21.95
CA THR A 34 -2.80 9.54 -23.34
C THR A 34 -3.44 8.17 -23.52
N LEU A 35 -4.64 8.11 -24.09
CA LEU A 35 -5.39 6.86 -24.29
C LEU A 35 -5.29 6.36 -25.74
N PRO A 36 -5.25 5.02 -25.98
CA PRO A 36 -5.32 3.96 -24.97
C PRO A 36 -4.00 3.79 -24.22
N VAL A 37 -4.10 3.45 -22.93
CA VAL A 37 -2.97 3.10 -22.08
C VAL A 37 -3.14 1.67 -21.57
N GLN A 38 -2.03 0.97 -21.35
CA GLN A 38 -2.01 -0.36 -20.78
C GLN A 38 -1.10 -0.37 -19.54
N ALA A 39 -1.71 -0.54 -18.38
CA ALA A 39 -1.02 -0.79 -17.12
C ALA A 39 -0.81 -2.30 -16.87
N GLU A 40 -0.10 -2.66 -15.79
CA GLU A 40 0.01 -4.07 -15.38
C GLU A 40 -1.36 -4.76 -15.26
N PRO A 41 -1.43 -6.07 -15.53
CA PRO A 41 -2.68 -6.82 -15.51
C PRO A 41 -3.24 -7.00 -14.10
N ILE A 42 -4.48 -7.52 -14.02
CA ILE A 42 -5.08 -7.97 -12.76
C ILE A 42 -4.16 -9.01 -12.11
N GLY A 43 -3.97 -8.90 -10.80
CA GLY A 43 -3.09 -9.79 -10.03
C GLY A 43 -1.62 -9.40 -10.05
N ARG A 44 -1.27 -8.21 -10.55
CA ARG A 44 0.09 -7.68 -10.50
C ARG A 44 0.17 -6.35 -9.75
N ALA A 45 1.05 -6.33 -8.75
CA ALA A 45 1.38 -5.15 -7.97
C ALA A 45 2.41 -4.29 -8.73
N VAL A 46 2.56 -3.04 -8.32
CA VAL A 46 3.51 -2.10 -8.93
C VAL A 46 4.34 -1.41 -7.86
N VAL A 47 5.67 -1.43 -8.01
CA VAL A 47 6.56 -0.54 -7.28
C VAL A 47 6.41 0.86 -7.84
N ARG A 48 5.76 1.75 -7.09
CA ARG A 48 5.51 3.15 -7.51
C ARG A 48 6.70 4.06 -7.24
N ARG A 49 7.48 3.73 -6.20
CA ARG A 49 8.71 4.41 -5.81
C ARG A 49 9.68 3.34 -5.33
N ALA A 50 10.89 3.30 -5.88
CA ALA A 50 11.94 2.44 -5.35
C ALA A 50 12.54 3.07 -4.09
N GLY A 51 12.95 2.23 -3.15
CA GLY A 51 13.72 2.62 -1.96
C GLY A 51 14.50 1.43 -1.41
N GLU A 52 15.31 1.64 -0.39
CA GLU A 52 16.22 0.61 0.14
C GLU A 52 15.99 0.26 1.62
N ASP A 53 15.44 1.17 2.42
CA ASP A 53 15.43 1.03 3.88
C ASP A 53 14.22 0.28 4.43
N ALA A 54 13.03 0.53 3.87
CA ALA A 54 11.80 -0.17 4.21
C ALA A 54 10.78 -0.13 3.07
N THR A 55 9.85 -1.09 3.07
CA THR A 55 8.78 -1.20 2.08
C THR A 55 7.44 -0.76 2.67
N LEU A 56 6.81 0.25 2.09
CA LEU A 56 5.42 0.62 2.34
C LEU A 56 4.51 -0.12 1.36
N VAL A 57 3.70 -1.05 1.86
CA VAL A 57 2.71 -1.78 1.06
C VAL A 57 1.35 -1.12 1.22
N ALA A 58 0.77 -0.63 0.13
CA ALA A 58 -0.50 0.10 0.15
C ALA A 58 -1.42 -0.28 -1.00
N TYR A 59 -2.70 0.05 -0.88
CA TYR A 59 -3.69 -0.11 -1.94
C TYR A 59 -4.76 0.99 -1.90
N GLY A 60 -5.37 1.27 -3.05
CA GLY A 60 -6.43 2.28 -3.17
C GLY A 60 -5.93 3.68 -2.76
N PRO A 61 -6.72 4.47 -2.00
CA PRO A 61 -6.32 5.81 -1.56
C PRO A 61 -5.03 5.85 -0.74
N SER A 62 -4.74 4.80 0.03
CA SER A 62 -3.57 4.75 0.91
C SER A 62 -2.24 4.81 0.17
N VAL A 63 -2.22 4.51 -1.14
CA VAL A 63 -1.02 4.64 -1.98
C VAL A 63 -0.53 6.08 -2.02
N GLN A 64 -1.44 7.06 -2.07
CA GLN A 64 -1.04 8.47 -2.07
C GLN A 64 -0.46 8.90 -0.71
N VAL A 65 -1.01 8.38 0.38
CA VAL A 65 -0.46 8.59 1.74
C VAL A 65 0.93 7.98 1.86
N ALA A 66 1.12 6.75 1.36
CA ALA A 66 2.42 6.08 1.37
C ALA A 66 3.48 6.81 0.51
N LEU A 67 3.11 7.31 -0.67
CA LEU A 67 3.99 8.12 -1.51
C LEU A 67 4.39 9.43 -0.83
N ALA A 68 3.43 10.12 -0.20
CA ALA A 68 3.71 11.35 0.54
C ALA A 68 4.61 11.09 1.76
N ALA A 69 4.37 9.99 2.48
CA ALA A 69 5.23 9.58 3.59
C ALA A 69 6.64 9.22 3.12
N ALA A 70 6.79 8.51 2.00
CA ALA A 70 8.09 8.20 1.43
C ALA A 70 8.88 9.45 0.99
N GLU A 71 8.22 10.51 0.55
CA GLU A 71 8.89 11.78 0.26
C GLU A 71 9.29 12.52 1.54
N ALA A 72 8.38 12.60 2.52
CA ALA A 72 8.67 13.25 3.82
C ALA A 72 9.78 12.53 4.61
N ALA A 73 9.83 11.19 4.56
CA ALA A 73 10.83 10.36 5.23
C ALA A 73 12.28 10.69 4.83
N ARG A 74 12.48 11.29 3.66
CA ARG A 74 13.80 11.72 3.19
C ARG A 74 14.42 12.79 4.08
N GLU A 75 13.60 13.62 4.72
CA GLU A 75 14.06 14.62 5.69
C GLU A 75 14.63 13.97 6.96
N GLU A 76 14.16 12.76 7.28
CA GLU A 76 14.61 11.94 8.42
C GLU A 76 15.72 10.95 8.02
N GLY A 77 16.11 10.92 6.74
CA GLY A 77 17.20 10.09 6.22
C GLY A 77 16.79 8.68 5.82
N TRP A 78 15.50 8.36 5.72
CA TRP A 78 15.01 7.06 5.23
C TRP A 78 14.61 7.11 3.76
N ASP A 79 14.95 6.06 3.02
CA ASP A 79 14.57 5.82 1.64
C ASP A 79 13.54 4.69 1.53
N LEU A 80 12.26 5.07 1.43
CA LEU A 80 11.14 4.14 1.52
C LEU A 80 10.62 3.68 0.15
N GLU A 81 10.64 2.37 -0.11
CA GLU A 81 9.96 1.78 -1.26
C GLU A 81 8.44 1.86 -1.07
N VAL A 82 7.69 2.14 -2.14
CA VAL A 82 6.22 2.13 -2.11
C VAL A 82 5.69 1.14 -3.14
N VAL A 83 4.99 0.11 -2.67
CA VAL A 83 4.34 -0.90 -3.49
C VAL A 83 2.82 -0.72 -3.45
N ASP A 84 2.24 -0.51 -4.61
CA ASP A 84 0.79 -0.51 -4.83
C ASP A 84 0.33 -1.93 -5.18
N VAL A 85 -0.46 -2.54 -4.29
CA VAL A 85 -0.92 -3.92 -4.42
C VAL A 85 -1.87 -4.11 -5.61
N ARG A 86 -2.71 -3.11 -5.91
CA ARG A 86 -3.73 -3.08 -6.99
C ARG A 86 -4.82 -4.16 -6.95
N SER A 87 -4.48 -5.43 -6.81
CA SER A 87 -5.41 -6.58 -6.77
C SER A 87 -5.31 -7.31 -5.44
N ILE A 88 -6.44 -7.44 -4.75
CA ILE A 88 -6.51 -8.17 -3.47
C ILE A 88 -6.58 -9.68 -3.71
N VAL A 89 -7.35 -10.11 -4.72
CA VAL A 89 -7.45 -11.50 -5.13
C VAL A 89 -7.49 -11.55 -6.66
N PRO A 90 -6.55 -12.26 -7.33
CA PRO A 90 -5.34 -12.86 -6.75
C PRO A 90 -4.36 -11.78 -6.25
N LEU A 91 -3.65 -12.08 -5.16
CA LEU A 91 -2.61 -11.22 -4.60
C LEU A 91 -1.27 -11.50 -5.28
N ASP A 92 -0.51 -10.46 -5.63
CA ASP A 92 0.83 -10.59 -6.20
C ASP A 92 1.89 -10.83 -5.10
N GLU A 93 1.88 -12.02 -4.50
CA GLU A 93 2.81 -12.38 -3.42
C GLU A 93 4.28 -12.23 -3.85
N GLU A 94 4.58 -12.50 -5.12
CA GLU A 94 5.93 -12.49 -5.67
C GLU A 94 6.56 -11.10 -5.54
N THR A 95 5.87 -10.06 -6.02
CA THR A 95 6.34 -8.67 -5.95
C THR A 95 6.48 -8.19 -4.52
N LEU A 96 5.51 -8.50 -3.65
CA LEU A 96 5.53 -8.11 -2.24
C LEU A 96 6.69 -8.75 -1.49
N VAL A 97 6.89 -10.06 -1.65
CA VAL A 97 7.97 -10.80 -0.99
C VAL A 97 9.34 -10.37 -1.51
N ALA A 98 9.49 -10.14 -2.82
CA ALA A 98 10.76 -9.69 -3.40
C ALA A 98 11.17 -8.32 -2.86
N SER A 99 10.22 -7.38 -2.78
CA SER A 99 10.41 -6.04 -2.23
C SER A 99 10.83 -6.10 -0.75
N VAL A 100 10.05 -6.79 0.08
CA VAL A 100 10.33 -6.88 1.53
C VAL A 100 11.61 -7.64 1.85
N ARG A 101 11.98 -8.67 1.07
CA ARG A 101 13.26 -9.35 1.25
C ARG A 101 14.46 -8.46 0.95
N ARG A 102 14.29 -7.48 0.06
CA ARG A 102 15.35 -6.53 -0.31
C ARG A 102 15.52 -5.45 0.75
N THR A 103 14.41 -4.89 1.26
CA THR A 103 14.47 -3.81 2.27
C THR A 103 14.58 -4.33 3.71
N GLY A 104 14.19 -5.58 3.96
CA GLY A 104 14.21 -6.21 5.29
C GLY A 104 13.18 -5.66 6.29
N ARG A 105 12.45 -4.60 5.95
CA ARG A 105 11.43 -3.98 6.80
C ARG A 105 10.18 -3.65 5.99
N ALA A 106 9.01 -3.71 6.62
CA ALA A 106 7.75 -3.42 5.94
C ALA A 106 6.69 -2.80 6.84
N VAL A 107 5.89 -1.91 6.26
CA VAL A 107 4.68 -1.33 6.86
C VAL A 107 3.52 -1.47 5.87
N VAL A 108 2.40 -2.05 6.31
CA VAL A 108 1.18 -2.13 5.48
C VAL A 108 0.25 -0.96 5.82
N VAL A 109 -0.13 -0.16 4.82
CA VAL A 109 -0.94 1.04 4.98
C VAL A 109 -2.30 0.86 4.31
N ALA A 110 -3.39 1.03 5.06
CA ALA A 110 -4.76 0.84 4.56
C ALA A 110 -5.81 1.71 5.28
N GLU A 111 -6.80 2.24 4.56
CA GLU A 111 -7.90 2.99 5.20
C GLU A 111 -8.82 2.12 6.07
N ALA A 112 -8.98 0.84 5.73
CA ALA A 112 -9.84 -0.09 6.46
C ALA A 112 -9.34 -0.33 7.90
N PRO A 113 -10.21 -0.71 8.85
CA PRO A 113 -9.80 -1.15 10.18
C PRO A 113 -8.76 -2.26 10.16
N GLY A 114 -7.91 -2.32 11.18
CA GLY A 114 -6.77 -3.23 11.20
C GLY A 114 -7.15 -4.68 11.52
N PHE A 115 -8.14 -4.88 12.38
CA PHE A 115 -8.57 -6.22 12.79
C PHE A 115 -9.29 -6.98 11.67
N ALA A 116 -8.87 -8.22 11.39
CA ALA A 116 -9.47 -9.10 10.38
C ALA A 116 -9.64 -8.44 9.00
N SER A 117 -8.55 -7.89 8.47
CA SER A 117 -8.52 -7.10 7.23
C SER A 117 -7.52 -7.65 6.21
N VAL A 118 -7.61 -7.13 4.98
CA VAL A 118 -6.59 -7.38 3.94
C VAL A 118 -5.19 -6.97 4.43
N ALA A 119 -5.09 -5.87 5.19
CA ALA A 119 -3.81 -5.45 5.76
C ALA A 119 -3.27 -6.45 6.79
N SER A 120 -4.12 -7.12 7.58
CA SER A 120 -3.67 -8.20 8.46
C SER A 120 -3.21 -9.44 7.70
N GLU A 121 -3.88 -9.79 6.60
CA GLU A 121 -3.51 -10.93 5.77
C GLU A 121 -2.16 -10.70 5.10
N ILE A 122 -1.95 -9.52 4.50
CA ILE A 122 -0.67 -9.15 3.88
C ILE A 122 0.46 -9.18 4.92
N ALA A 123 0.23 -8.65 6.12
CA ALA A 123 1.26 -8.65 7.17
C ALA A 123 1.61 -10.07 7.64
N ALA A 124 0.63 -10.95 7.81
CA ALA A 124 0.86 -12.35 8.16
C ALA A 124 1.64 -13.08 7.07
N LEU A 125 1.24 -12.91 5.81
CA LEU A 125 1.90 -13.48 4.65
C LEU A 125 3.37 -13.04 4.57
N LEU A 126 3.65 -11.75 4.73
CA LEU A 126 5.01 -11.22 4.71
C LEU A 126 5.83 -11.76 5.87
N ALA A 127 5.25 -11.84 7.08
CA ALA A 127 5.93 -12.43 8.23
C ALA A 127 6.32 -13.90 7.97
N GLU A 128 5.43 -14.71 7.39
CA GLU A 128 5.70 -16.11 7.07
C GLU A 128 6.74 -16.28 5.96
N ARG A 129 6.61 -15.52 4.87
CA ARG A 129 7.43 -15.68 3.65
C ARG A 129 8.79 -15.00 3.74
N CYS A 130 8.91 -13.98 4.59
CA CYS A 130 10.10 -13.14 4.72
C CYS A 130 10.78 -13.27 6.09
N PHE A 131 10.37 -14.20 6.96
CA PHE A 131 10.88 -14.32 8.34
C PHE A 131 12.41 -14.15 8.47
N HIS A 132 13.19 -14.83 7.64
CA HIS A 132 14.66 -14.76 7.69
C HIS A 132 15.28 -13.48 7.11
N ALA A 133 14.50 -12.69 6.36
CA ALA A 133 14.94 -11.42 5.81
C ALA A 133 14.46 -10.22 6.64
N LEU A 134 13.51 -10.42 7.57
CA LEU A 134 12.94 -9.34 8.36
C LEU A 134 13.89 -8.88 9.47
N SER A 135 14.28 -7.62 9.43
CA SER A 135 15.04 -6.93 10.49
C SER A 135 14.14 -6.33 11.58
N ALA A 136 12.83 -6.22 11.32
CA ALA A 136 11.83 -5.69 12.23
C ALA A 136 10.48 -6.39 11.99
N PRO A 137 9.54 -6.39 12.95
CA PRO A 137 8.19 -6.90 12.72
C PRO A 137 7.50 -6.12 11.59
N VAL A 138 6.64 -6.79 10.82
CA VAL A 138 5.79 -6.12 9.83
C VAL A 138 4.72 -5.32 10.58
N LEU A 139 4.81 -3.99 10.51
CA LEU A 139 3.85 -3.10 11.16
C LEU A 139 2.69 -2.76 10.23
N ARG A 140 1.62 -2.22 10.81
CA ARG A 140 0.40 -1.85 10.07
C ARG A 140 -0.07 -0.48 10.53
N VAL A 141 -0.42 0.37 9.56
CA VAL A 141 -1.02 1.68 9.79
C VAL A 141 -2.38 1.68 9.12
N THR A 142 -3.42 1.51 9.95
CA THR A 142 -4.78 1.28 9.49
C THR A 142 -5.78 2.29 10.03
N GLY A 143 -7.00 2.28 9.50
CA GLY A 143 -8.13 2.91 10.20
C GLY A 143 -8.28 2.33 11.61
N PHE A 144 -8.84 3.13 12.52
CA PHE A 144 -9.12 2.65 13.88
C PHE A 144 -10.22 1.60 13.90
N ASP A 145 -10.19 0.69 14.88
CA ASP A 145 -11.19 -0.38 15.06
C ASP A 145 -12.51 0.17 15.66
N ILE A 146 -13.13 1.10 14.93
CA ILE A 146 -14.42 1.73 15.21
C ILE A 146 -15.24 1.79 13.90
N PRO A 147 -16.57 1.95 13.96
CA PRO A 147 -17.34 2.29 12.78
C PRO A 147 -16.82 3.57 12.13
N TYR A 148 -16.88 3.64 10.79
CA TYR A 148 -16.39 4.81 10.05
C TYR A 148 -17.10 6.08 10.55
N PRO A 149 -16.35 7.10 11.01
CA PRO A 149 -16.94 8.22 11.72
C PRO A 149 -17.57 9.24 10.77
N SER A 150 -18.24 10.25 11.35
CA SER A 150 -18.74 11.38 10.56
C SER A 150 -17.59 12.11 9.84
N PRO A 151 -17.83 12.77 8.69
CA PRO A 151 -16.79 13.46 7.93
C PRO A 151 -15.93 14.46 8.73
N LYS A 152 -16.49 15.04 9.81
CA LYS A 152 -15.76 15.96 10.69
C LYS A 152 -14.58 15.31 11.42
N LEU A 153 -14.65 14.00 11.66
CA LEU A 153 -13.65 13.21 12.39
C LEU A 153 -12.88 12.25 11.47
N GLU A 154 -13.18 12.25 10.17
CA GLU A 154 -12.57 11.34 9.19
C GLU A 154 -11.05 11.46 9.17
N HIS A 155 -10.53 12.68 9.23
CA HIS A 155 -9.09 12.94 9.20
C HIS A 155 -8.32 12.33 10.38
N HIS A 156 -8.95 12.16 11.54
CA HIS A 156 -8.32 11.48 12.67
C HIS A 156 -8.36 9.96 12.52
N HIS A 157 -9.38 9.44 11.84
CA HIS A 157 -9.59 8.00 11.70
C HIS A 157 -8.67 7.37 10.65
N LEU A 158 -8.54 8.03 9.49
CA LEU A 158 -7.73 7.53 8.39
C LEU A 158 -6.23 7.60 8.72
N PRO A 159 -5.40 6.71 8.13
CA PRO A 159 -3.96 6.89 8.10
C PRO A 159 -3.57 8.22 7.46
N ASP A 160 -2.61 8.92 8.05
CA ASP A 160 -1.95 10.10 7.49
C ASP A 160 -0.43 9.88 7.43
N VAL A 161 0.28 10.88 6.91
CA VAL A 161 1.74 10.82 6.73
C VAL A 161 2.46 10.65 8.07
N GLU A 162 2.06 11.41 9.08
CA GLU A 162 2.69 11.39 10.41
C GLU A 162 2.58 9.99 11.04
N ARG A 163 1.39 9.37 11.03
CA ARG A 163 1.21 8.00 11.54
C ARG A 163 2.00 6.95 10.76
N VAL A 164 2.28 7.17 9.49
CA VAL A 164 3.15 6.29 8.69
C VAL A 164 4.60 6.47 9.11
N LEU A 165 5.08 7.71 9.25
CA LEU A 165 6.44 8.00 9.71
C LEU A 165 6.69 7.50 11.13
N ASP A 166 5.73 7.67 12.05
CA ASP A 166 5.80 7.11 13.41
C ASP A 166 5.98 5.59 13.39
N ALA A 167 5.26 4.90 12.50
CA ALA A 167 5.41 3.46 12.33
C ALA A 167 6.77 3.09 11.73
N VAL A 168 7.28 3.87 10.77
CA VAL A 168 8.61 3.68 10.19
C VAL A 168 9.70 3.89 11.25
N ALA A 169 9.60 4.92 12.08
CA ALA A 169 10.52 5.17 13.19
C ALA A 169 10.55 4.01 14.19
N ALA A 170 9.43 3.30 14.38
CA ALA A 170 9.33 2.13 15.24
C ALA A 170 9.96 0.84 14.66
N LEU A 171 10.47 0.84 13.43
CA LEU A 171 11.04 -0.35 12.74
C LEU A 171 12.45 -0.76 13.21
N GLN A 172 12.73 -0.67 14.52
CA GLN A 172 13.95 -1.20 15.16
C GLN A 172 15.20 -0.98 14.30
N TRP A 173 15.50 0.29 14.02
CA TRP A 173 16.73 0.69 13.34
C TRP A 173 17.91 0.32 14.23
N GLU A 174 18.94 -0.29 13.66
CA GLU A 174 20.17 -0.56 14.40
C GLU A 174 20.76 0.79 14.82
N ASP A 175 21.11 0.95 16.09
CA ASP A 175 21.84 2.13 16.55
C ASP A 175 23.15 2.24 15.75
N ALA A 176 23.36 3.37 15.07
CA ALA A 176 24.62 3.67 14.37
C ALA A 176 25.80 3.79 15.34
#